data_AF-A0A7V6B6M8-F1
#
_entry.id   AF-A0A7V6B6M8-F1
#
_cell.length_a   1.000
_cell.length_b   1.000
_cell.length_c   1.000
_cell.angle_alpha   90.00
_cell.angle_beta   90.00
_cell.angle_gamma   90.00
#
_symmetry.space_group_name_H-M   'P 1'
#
loop_
_entity.id
_entity.type
_entity.pdbx_description
1 polymer ?
#
loop_
_entity_poly.entity_id
_entity_poly.type
_entity_poly.pdbx_seq_one_letter_code
_entity_poly.pdbx_strand_id
1 'polypeptide(L)'
;MHKAKVLSRKAGIFLYILIRCRGKMKKTKTAFFGGSFDPPHCGHVMVVSYVLSCTECEEVFVVPCFEHAFGKPLSPFDARLEMAKTAFSMFQDKVKVLDIEAHLPTPSYTVQTLQALVQTYPEREFFLAVGSDILMEIEKWRDFSRIQGMASLLVLRRAGSENIGGSGPVFPDVSSTKIRMMVSRGEDVSDLVPKGVIKIIRKRGLYAN
;
A
#
# COMPACT_ATOMS: atom_id res chain seq x y z
N MET A 1 -21.66 17.99 56.73
CA MET A 1 -20.38 17.50 56.15
C MET A 1 -20.46 16.11 55.48
N HIS A 2 -21.59 15.38 55.50
CA HIS A 2 -21.67 14.01 54.96
C HIS A 2 -21.96 13.90 53.44
N LYS A 3 -22.66 14.87 52.81
CA LYS A 3 -23.02 14.82 51.38
C LYS A 3 -21.84 15.07 50.41
N ALA A 4 -20.83 15.85 50.81
CA ALA A 4 -19.67 16.18 49.97
C ALA A 4 -18.71 14.98 49.76
N LYS A 5 -18.58 14.09 50.75
CA LYS A 5 -17.73 12.88 50.65
C LYS A 5 -18.28 11.82 49.68
N VAL A 6 -19.61 11.78 49.47
CA VAL A 6 -20.24 10.79 48.59
C VAL A 6 -20.12 11.20 47.11
N LEU A 7 -20.23 12.49 46.79
CA LEU A 7 -20.00 12.98 45.42
C LEU A 7 -18.54 12.80 44.96
N SER A 8 -17.57 13.04 45.85
CA SER A 8 -16.13 12.86 45.58
C SER A 8 -15.77 11.40 45.26
N ARG A 9 -16.38 10.42 45.95
CA ARG A 9 -16.17 8.98 45.65
C ARG A 9 -16.81 8.54 44.33
N LYS A 10 -17.99 9.06 43.98
CA LYS A 10 -18.65 8.77 42.69
C LYS A 10 -17.89 9.37 41.51
N ALA A 11 -17.37 10.60 41.63
CA ALA A 11 -16.52 11.22 40.62
C ALA A 11 -15.19 10.49 40.45
N GLY A 12 -14.58 10.04 41.56
CA GLY A 12 -13.36 9.22 41.53
C GLY A 12 -13.56 7.87 40.84
N ILE A 13 -14.68 7.18 41.08
CA ILE A 13 -15.03 5.92 40.41
C ILE A 13 -15.34 6.13 38.92
N PHE A 14 -16.04 7.21 38.57
CA PHE A 14 -16.35 7.54 37.17
C PHE A 14 -15.08 7.91 36.37
N LEU A 15 -14.15 8.63 36.99
CA LEU A 15 -12.84 8.92 36.42
C LEU A 15 -11.96 7.65 36.34
N TYR A 16 -12.02 6.76 37.34
CA TYR A 16 -11.32 5.48 37.30
C TYR A 16 -11.85 4.53 36.22
N ILE A 17 -13.17 4.54 35.97
CA ILE A 17 -13.81 3.78 34.87
C ILE A 17 -13.43 4.39 33.50
N LEU A 18 -13.42 5.72 33.35
CA LEU A 18 -12.94 6.36 32.11
C LEU A 18 -11.45 6.09 31.83
N ILE A 19 -10.62 6.01 32.86
CA ILE A 19 -9.20 5.66 32.75
C ILE A 19 -9.01 4.16 32.46
N ARG A 20 -9.84 3.27 33.04
CA ARG A 20 -9.78 1.81 32.78
C ARG A 20 -10.48 1.36 31.50
N CYS A 21 -11.41 2.15 30.96
CA CYS A 21 -12.09 1.89 29.68
C CYS A 21 -11.31 2.42 28.47
N ARG A 22 -10.10 2.96 28.65
CA ARG A 22 -9.07 2.95 27.59
C ARG A 22 -8.52 1.54 27.41
N GLY A 23 -9.38 0.56 27.13
CA GLY A 23 -8.93 -0.61 26.40
C GLY A 23 -8.30 -0.09 25.12
N LYS A 24 -7.07 -0.51 24.80
CA LYS A 24 -6.43 -0.14 23.52
C LYS A 24 -7.46 -0.41 22.42
N MET A 25 -8.00 0.64 21.79
CA MET A 25 -8.93 0.45 20.69
C MET A 25 -8.24 -0.47 19.68
N LYS A 26 -8.94 -1.53 19.26
CA LYS A 26 -8.40 -2.48 18.29
C LYS A 26 -8.01 -1.67 17.05
N LYS A 27 -6.72 -1.69 16.70
CA LYS A 27 -6.21 -1.01 15.50
C LYS A 27 -6.73 -1.71 14.25
N THR A 28 -7.08 -0.95 13.23
CA THR A 28 -7.44 -1.52 11.93
C THR A 28 -6.17 -2.00 11.23
N LYS A 29 -6.12 -3.29 10.89
CA LYS A 29 -4.99 -3.89 10.18
C LYS A 29 -5.03 -3.46 8.72
N THR A 30 -4.02 -2.72 8.29
CA THR A 30 -3.99 -2.05 6.99
C THR A 30 -2.75 -2.45 6.23
N ALA A 31 -2.92 -3.01 5.03
CA ALA A 31 -1.79 -3.26 4.17
C ALA A 31 -1.35 -1.98 3.46
N PHE A 32 -0.07 -1.64 3.52
CA PHE A 32 0.56 -0.66 2.65
C PHE A 32 1.16 -1.40 1.46
N PHE A 33 0.65 -1.10 0.26
CA PHE A 33 1.14 -1.63 -1.01
C PHE A 33 1.71 -0.50 -1.88
N GLY A 34 3.03 -0.35 -1.84
CA GLY A 34 3.75 0.66 -2.61
C GLY A 34 4.22 0.14 -3.98
N GLY A 35 4.32 1.03 -4.97
CA GLY A 35 4.85 0.67 -6.28
C GLY A 35 4.80 1.83 -7.27
N SER A 36 5.46 1.69 -8.43
CA SER A 36 5.41 2.74 -9.47
C SER A 36 4.06 2.83 -10.15
N PHE A 37 3.37 1.68 -10.31
CA PHE A 37 2.12 1.53 -11.06
C PHE A 37 2.19 2.23 -12.44
N ASP A 38 3.16 1.82 -13.24
CA ASP A 38 3.46 2.47 -14.52
C ASP A 38 3.46 1.49 -15.71
N PRO A 39 2.30 0.90 -16.09
CA PRO A 39 0.97 1.09 -15.50
C PRO A 39 0.62 0.03 -14.43
N PRO A 40 -0.42 0.25 -13.61
CA PRO A 40 -1.03 -0.85 -12.85
C PRO A 40 -1.59 -1.93 -13.81
N HIS A 41 -1.60 -3.18 -13.37
CA HIS A 41 -1.93 -4.36 -14.19
C HIS A 41 -2.60 -5.45 -13.35
N CYS A 42 -3.07 -6.51 -13.99
CA CYS A 42 -3.80 -7.60 -13.34
C CYS A 42 -3.02 -8.23 -12.17
N GLY A 43 -1.70 -8.35 -12.28
CA GLY A 43 -0.82 -8.75 -11.17
C GLY A 43 -1.04 -7.95 -9.88
N HIS A 44 -1.07 -6.62 -9.98
CA HIS A 44 -1.32 -5.75 -8.83
C HIS A 44 -2.74 -5.91 -8.28
N VAL A 45 -3.74 -6.08 -9.15
CA VAL A 45 -5.14 -6.30 -8.74
C VAL A 45 -5.30 -7.63 -8.00
N MET A 46 -4.64 -8.70 -8.47
CA MET A 46 -4.63 -10.00 -7.79
C MET A 46 -4.01 -9.91 -6.40
N VAL A 47 -2.91 -9.18 -6.25
CA VAL A 47 -2.28 -8.93 -4.94
C VAL A 47 -3.26 -8.28 -3.98
N VAL A 48 -3.90 -7.17 -4.37
CA VAL A 48 -4.86 -6.47 -3.52
C VAL A 48 -6.05 -7.36 -3.16
N SER A 49 -6.58 -8.11 -4.14
CA SER A 49 -7.67 -9.06 -3.91
C SER A 49 -7.30 -10.14 -2.89
N TYR A 50 -6.08 -10.70 -2.99
CA TYR A 50 -5.59 -11.71 -2.05
C TYR A 50 -5.41 -11.14 -0.66
N VAL A 51 -4.80 -9.96 -0.52
CA VAL A 51 -4.60 -9.30 0.77
C VAL A 51 -5.92 -9.14 1.50
N LEU A 52 -6.95 -8.64 0.82
CA LEU A 52 -8.28 -8.44 1.42
C LEU A 52 -9.02 -9.74 1.75
N SER A 53 -8.75 -10.82 1.02
CA SER A 53 -9.54 -12.06 1.12
C SER A 53 -8.89 -13.14 1.98
N CYS A 54 -7.57 -13.16 2.06
CA CYS A 54 -6.79 -14.28 2.58
C CYS A 54 -5.80 -13.89 3.68
N THR A 55 -5.86 -12.63 4.14
CA THR A 55 -5.01 -12.15 5.24
C THR A 55 -5.87 -11.49 6.31
N GLU A 56 -5.23 -11.07 7.40
CA GLU A 56 -5.88 -10.33 8.48
C GLU A 56 -6.07 -8.83 8.19
N CYS A 57 -5.61 -8.33 7.04
CA CYS A 57 -5.77 -6.94 6.66
C CYS A 57 -7.23 -6.64 6.29
N GLU A 58 -7.79 -5.59 6.88
CA GLU A 58 -9.18 -5.17 6.69
C GLU A 58 -9.32 -4.13 5.56
N GLU A 59 -8.22 -3.45 5.20
CA GLU A 59 -8.11 -2.47 4.12
C GLU A 59 -6.70 -2.46 3.51
N VAL A 60 -6.56 -1.91 2.29
CA VAL A 60 -5.27 -1.71 1.60
C VAL A 60 -5.09 -0.25 1.22
N PHE A 61 -3.96 0.32 1.60
CA PHE A 61 -3.48 1.60 1.10
C PHE A 61 -2.50 1.35 -0.04
N VAL A 62 -2.93 1.67 -1.25
CA VAL A 62 -2.09 1.67 -2.44
C VAL A 62 -1.41 3.02 -2.55
N VAL A 63 -0.08 3.05 -2.63
CA VAL A 63 0.67 4.30 -2.71
C VAL A 63 1.57 4.27 -3.95
N PRO A 64 1.16 4.96 -5.03
CA PRO A 64 2.05 5.20 -6.16
C PRO A 64 3.25 6.01 -5.72
N CYS A 65 4.46 5.59 -6.11
CA CYS A 65 5.64 6.36 -5.77
C CYS A 65 5.67 7.68 -6.53
N PHE A 66 6.13 8.77 -5.89
CA PHE A 66 6.20 10.07 -6.56
C PHE A 66 7.35 10.09 -7.58
N GLU A 67 8.56 9.81 -7.11
CA GLU A 67 9.75 9.55 -7.91
C GLU A 67 10.25 8.13 -7.65
N HIS A 68 10.87 7.51 -8.65
CA HIS A 68 11.47 6.19 -8.44
C HIS A 68 12.69 6.32 -7.52
N ALA A 69 12.77 5.52 -6.45
CA ALA A 69 13.87 5.60 -5.46
C ALA A 69 15.28 5.43 -6.07
N PHE A 70 15.37 4.77 -7.24
CA PHE A 70 16.61 4.59 -8.00
C PHE A 70 16.72 5.48 -9.26
N GLY A 71 15.91 6.53 -9.38
CA GLY A 71 16.00 7.51 -10.47
C GLY A 71 15.55 7.02 -11.86
N LYS A 72 14.79 5.93 -11.95
CA LYS A 72 14.26 5.46 -13.24
C LYS A 72 13.19 6.45 -13.75
N PRO A 73 13.17 6.77 -15.06
CA PRO A 73 12.12 7.59 -15.62
C PRO A 73 10.78 6.87 -15.50
N LEU A 74 9.76 7.61 -15.07
CA LEU A 74 8.38 7.14 -14.94
C LEU A 74 7.46 8.07 -15.74
N SER A 75 6.28 7.57 -16.11
CA SER A 75 5.19 8.44 -16.58
C SER A 75 4.83 9.51 -15.54
N PRO A 76 4.20 10.63 -15.96
CA PRO A 76 3.74 11.66 -15.05
C PRO A 76 2.98 11.10 -13.85
N PHE A 77 3.28 11.60 -12.65
CA PHE A 77 2.73 11.09 -11.40
C PHE A 77 1.19 11.14 -11.38
N ASP A 78 0.61 12.24 -11.85
CA ASP A 78 -0.84 12.41 -11.92
C ASP A 78 -1.52 11.37 -12.82
N ALA A 79 -0.88 11.00 -13.93
CA ALA A 79 -1.34 9.94 -14.82
C ALA A 79 -1.29 8.56 -14.13
N ARG A 80 -0.20 8.26 -13.42
CA ARG A 80 -0.07 7.01 -12.66
C ARG A 80 -1.05 6.93 -11.49
N LEU A 81 -1.29 8.05 -10.81
CA LEU A 81 -2.28 8.16 -9.75
C LEU A 81 -3.71 7.94 -10.30
N GLU A 82 -4.05 8.53 -11.44
CA GLU A 82 -5.33 8.31 -12.13
C GLU A 82 -5.51 6.84 -12.53
N MET A 83 -4.47 6.23 -13.11
CA MET A 83 -4.48 4.82 -13.46
C MET A 83 -4.63 3.93 -12.23
N ALA A 84 -3.92 4.20 -11.14
CA ALA A 84 -4.04 3.43 -9.89
C ALA A 84 -5.44 3.54 -9.29
N LYS A 85 -5.98 4.76 -9.16
CA LYS A 85 -7.38 4.98 -8.71
C LYS A 85 -8.38 4.20 -9.55
N THR A 86 -8.19 4.19 -10.87
CA THR A 86 -9.04 3.44 -11.80
C THR A 86 -8.89 1.93 -11.64
N ALA A 87 -7.66 1.42 -11.55
CA ALA A 87 -7.34 0.00 -11.43
C ALA A 87 -7.95 -0.64 -10.18
N PHE A 88 -7.96 0.08 -9.06
CA PHE A 88 -8.40 -0.44 -7.76
C PHE A 88 -9.81 0.00 -7.35
N SER A 89 -10.51 0.77 -8.19
CA SER A 89 -11.85 1.29 -7.91
C SER A 89 -12.89 0.22 -7.56
N MET A 90 -12.74 -1.00 -8.09
CA MET A 90 -13.65 -2.13 -7.83
C MET A 90 -13.69 -2.57 -6.36
N PHE A 91 -12.67 -2.21 -5.57
CA PHE A 91 -12.60 -2.56 -4.15
C PHE A 91 -13.26 -1.53 -3.22
N GLN A 92 -13.80 -0.44 -3.76
CA GLN A 92 -14.56 0.58 -3.00
C GLN A 92 -13.81 1.03 -1.74
N ASP A 93 -14.50 1.10 -0.59
CA ASP A 93 -13.96 1.61 0.68
C ASP A 93 -12.86 0.73 1.29
N LYS A 94 -12.64 -0.48 0.75
CA LYS A 94 -11.57 -1.38 1.21
C LYS A 94 -10.20 -1.01 0.66
N VAL A 95 -10.13 -0.16 -0.36
CA VAL A 95 -8.85 0.28 -0.94
C VAL A 95 -8.80 1.78 -1.08
N LYS A 96 -7.74 2.39 -0.53
CA LYS A 96 -7.44 3.81 -0.72
C LYS A 96 -6.19 3.96 -1.55
N VAL A 97 -6.28 4.73 -2.62
CA VAL A 97 -5.10 5.13 -3.42
C VAL A 97 -4.66 6.50 -2.94
N LEU A 98 -3.48 6.57 -2.32
CA LEU A 98 -2.95 7.77 -1.68
C LEU A 98 -1.82 8.39 -2.50
N ASP A 99 -1.79 9.72 -2.55
CA ASP A 99 -0.73 10.54 -3.13
C ASP A 99 0.28 11.03 -2.09
N ILE A 100 0.35 10.37 -0.94
CA ILE A 100 1.15 10.81 0.23
C ILE A 100 2.62 11.09 -0.11
N GLU A 101 3.24 10.32 -1.03
CA GLU A 101 4.63 10.54 -1.43
C GLU A 101 4.84 11.85 -2.21
N ALA A 102 3.82 12.40 -2.87
CA ALA A 102 3.91 13.71 -3.53
C ALA A 102 4.06 14.88 -2.54
N HIS A 103 3.84 14.61 -1.24
CA HIS A 103 3.96 15.58 -0.16
C HIS A 103 5.18 15.33 0.73
N LEU A 104 6.05 14.38 0.36
CA LEU A 104 7.27 14.06 1.08
C LEU A 104 8.50 14.64 0.37
N PRO A 105 9.62 14.86 1.10
CA PRO A 105 10.89 15.16 0.48
C PRO A 105 11.30 14.07 -0.54
N THR A 106 11.85 14.50 -1.67
CA THR A 106 12.29 13.60 -2.74
C THR A 106 13.81 13.33 -2.69
N PRO A 107 14.26 12.13 -3.09
CA PRO A 107 13.45 10.94 -3.35
C PRO A 107 12.86 10.37 -2.05
N SER A 108 11.62 9.88 -2.12
CA SER A 108 10.95 9.24 -0.98
C SER A 108 11.27 7.75 -0.91
N TYR A 109 11.67 7.29 0.28
CA TYR A 109 11.96 5.89 0.59
C TYR A 109 10.83 5.29 1.41
N THR A 110 10.65 3.97 1.34
CA THR A 110 9.58 3.24 2.07
C THR A 110 9.53 3.59 3.55
N VAL A 111 10.66 3.84 4.21
CA VAL A 111 10.73 4.25 5.62
C VAL A 111 10.06 5.61 5.87
N GLN A 112 10.23 6.58 4.96
CA GLN A 112 9.61 7.90 5.07
C GLN A 112 8.10 7.80 4.79
N THR A 113 7.71 7.01 3.79
CA THR A 113 6.29 6.76 3.48
C THR A 113 5.58 6.10 4.66
N LEU A 114 6.17 5.06 5.25
CA LEU A 114 5.62 4.41 6.45
C LEU A 114 5.55 5.36 7.64
N GLN A 115 6.57 6.19 7.85
CA GLN A 115 6.55 7.19 8.92
C GLN A 115 5.36 8.15 8.74
N ALA A 116 5.17 8.67 7.54
CA ALA A 116 4.06 9.57 7.22
C ALA A 116 2.70 8.88 7.38
N LEU A 117 2.58 7.62 6.96
CA LEU A 117 1.37 6.81 7.14
C LEU A 117 1.05 6.59 8.62
N VAL A 118 2.02 6.19 9.45
CA VAL A 118 1.83 5.99 10.90
C VAL A 118 1.44 7.28 11.60
N GLN A 119 2.01 8.41 11.19
CA GLN A 119 1.67 9.73 11.75
C GLN A 119 0.27 10.19 11.34
N THR A 120 -0.12 9.95 10.09
CA THR A 120 -1.43 10.37 9.54
C THR A 120 -2.57 9.47 10.01
N TYR A 121 -2.29 8.19 10.22
CA TYR A 121 -3.27 7.14 10.56
C TYR A 121 -2.83 6.38 11.83
N PRO A 122 -2.73 7.04 13.00
CA PRO A 122 -2.19 6.45 14.23
C PRO A 122 -3.01 5.27 14.79
N GLU A 123 -4.28 5.18 14.41
CA GLU A 123 -5.22 4.13 14.77
C GLU A 123 -5.11 2.87 13.89
N ARG A 124 -4.18 2.86 12.92
CA ARG A 124 -3.86 1.69 12.09
C ARG A 124 -2.68 0.90 12.63
N GLU A 125 -2.68 -0.38 12.28
CA GLU A 125 -1.54 -1.30 12.37
C GLU A 125 -1.15 -1.67 10.94
N PHE A 126 0.08 -1.36 10.55
CA PHE A 126 0.51 -1.47 9.14
C PHE A 126 1.19 -2.80 8.83
N PHE A 127 0.84 -3.35 7.66
CA PHE A 127 1.50 -4.48 7.03
C PHE A 127 2.09 -4.00 5.71
N LEU A 128 3.41 -4.06 5.55
CA LEU A 128 4.06 -3.71 4.30
C LEU A 128 3.96 -4.89 3.33
N ALA A 129 3.10 -4.77 2.32
CA ALA A 129 2.92 -5.76 1.28
C ALA A 129 4.01 -5.64 0.21
N VAL A 130 4.83 -6.67 0.05
CA VAL A 130 5.96 -6.71 -0.88
C VAL A 130 6.03 -8.06 -1.60
N GLY A 131 6.57 -8.08 -2.81
CA GLY A 131 6.89 -9.33 -3.50
C GLY A 131 8.10 -10.04 -2.88
N SER A 132 8.19 -11.36 -3.04
CA SER A 132 9.33 -12.17 -2.58
C SER A 132 10.65 -11.81 -3.26
N ASP A 133 10.60 -11.25 -4.47
CA ASP A 133 11.75 -10.71 -5.20
C ASP A 133 12.44 -9.57 -4.45
N ILE A 134 11.68 -8.76 -3.73
CA ILE A 134 12.17 -7.63 -2.95
C ILE A 134 12.98 -8.08 -1.72
N LEU A 135 12.72 -9.28 -1.19
CA LEU A 135 13.48 -9.80 -0.04
C LEU A 135 14.96 -10.01 -0.35
N MET A 136 15.32 -10.30 -1.60
CA MET A 136 16.72 -10.40 -2.02
C MET A 136 17.46 -9.06 -1.96
N GLU A 137 16.70 -7.96 -1.96
CA GLU A 137 17.24 -6.61 -1.99
C GLU A 137 17.12 -5.90 -0.64
N ILE A 138 16.75 -6.61 0.43
CA ILE A 138 16.45 -6.02 1.74
C ILE A 138 17.61 -5.20 2.31
N GLU A 139 18.85 -5.57 2.01
CA GLU A 139 20.06 -4.84 2.41
C GLU A 139 20.18 -3.46 1.72
N LYS A 140 19.52 -3.30 0.57
CA LYS A 140 19.47 -2.02 -0.16
C LYS A 140 18.42 -1.07 0.41
N TRP A 141 17.58 -1.53 1.34
CA TRP A 141 16.52 -0.72 1.92
C TRP A 141 17.09 0.25 2.96
N ARG A 142 16.83 1.54 2.75
CA ARG A 142 17.18 2.58 3.71
C ARG A 142 16.41 2.36 5.02
N ASP A 143 17.16 2.21 6.11
CA ASP A 143 16.66 2.06 7.49
C ASP A 143 15.65 0.91 7.69
N PHE A 144 15.98 -0.28 7.17
CA PHE A 144 15.10 -1.46 7.28
C PHE A 144 14.67 -1.79 8.72
N SER A 145 15.56 -1.65 9.72
CA SER A 145 15.20 -1.87 11.13
C SER A 145 14.07 -0.94 11.58
N ARG A 146 14.05 0.30 11.10
CA ARG A 146 13.00 1.27 11.42
C ARG A 146 11.67 0.89 10.76
N ILE A 147 11.71 0.34 9.54
CA ILE A 147 10.53 -0.20 8.86
C ILE A 147 9.92 -1.35 9.67
N GLN A 148 10.75 -2.29 10.16
CA GLN A 148 10.26 -3.39 10.99
C GLN A 148 9.61 -2.93 12.30
N GLY A 149 10.02 -1.77 12.83
CA GLY A 149 9.38 -1.15 13.99
C GLY A 149 8.03 -0.49 13.70
N MET A 150 7.72 -0.20 12.43
CA MET A 150 6.50 0.49 12.01
C MET A 150 5.48 -0.42 11.31
N ALA A 151 5.94 -1.50 10.67
CA ALA A 151 5.08 -2.43 9.95
C ALA A 151 5.60 -3.87 9.97
N SER A 152 4.67 -4.82 10.02
CA SER A 152 4.97 -6.22 9.73
C SER A 152 5.11 -6.44 8.23
N LEU A 153 6.00 -7.34 7.80
CA LEU A 153 6.13 -7.68 6.38
C LEU A 153 5.05 -8.69 5.97
N LEU A 154 4.33 -8.36 4.89
CA LEU A 154 3.45 -9.28 4.19
C LEU A 154 4.09 -9.65 2.85
N VAL A 155 4.81 -10.76 2.83
CA VAL A 155 5.61 -11.19 1.68
C VAL A 155 4.80 -12.09 0.77
N LEU A 156 4.63 -11.66 -0.48
CA LEU A 156 3.82 -12.30 -1.51
C LEU A 156 4.73 -13.02 -2.50
N ARG A 157 4.55 -14.34 -2.64
CA ARG A 157 5.40 -15.16 -3.51
C ARG A 157 5.15 -14.81 -4.96
N ARG A 158 6.21 -14.53 -5.73
CA ARG A 158 6.15 -14.27 -7.18
C ARG A 158 6.80 -15.38 -7.97
N ALA A 159 6.26 -15.66 -9.14
CA ALA A 159 6.85 -16.58 -10.10
C ALA A 159 8.32 -16.21 -10.38
N GLY A 160 9.22 -17.18 -10.34
CA GLY A 160 10.68 -17.00 -10.44
C GLY A 160 11.40 -16.67 -9.12
N SER A 161 10.68 -16.51 -8.01
CA SER A 161 11.24 -16.24 -6.68
C SER A 161 10.48 -16.98 -5.56
N GLU A 162 9.86 -18.10 -5.89
CA GLU A 162 8.88 -18.77 -5.02
C GLU A 162 9.47 -19.38 -3.75
N ASN A 163 10.79 -19.63 -3.77
CA ASN A 163 11.56 -20.30 -2.70
C ASN A 163 12.25 -19.32 -1.75
N ILE A 164 12.10 -18.00 -1.97
CA ILE A 164 12.81 -16.95 -1.22
C ILE A 164 12.06 -16.57 0.07
N GLY A 165 10.92 -17.21 0.33
CA GLY A 165 10.06 -16.97 1.49
C GLY A 165 8.75 -16.29 1.11
N GLY A 166 7.92 -16.06 2.12
CA GLY A 166 6.55 -15.57 1.96
C GLY A 166 5.50 -16.67 2.07
N SER A 167 4.23 -16.25 2.11
CA SER A 167 3.10 -17.15 2.33
C SER A 167 2.06 -17.00 1.23
N GLY A 168 1.20 -18.00 1.09
CA GLY A 168 0.11 -17.99 0.12
C GLY A 168 0.50 -18.46 -1.30
N PRO A 169 -0.32 -18.10 -2.29
CA PRO A 169 -0.16 -18.54 -3.67
C PRO A 169 1.04 -17.86 -4.33
N VAL A 170 1.47 -18.45 -5.44
CA VAL A 170 2.48 -17.84 -6.32
C VAL A 170 1.76 -16.92 -7.31
N PHE A 171 2.05 -15.63 -7.25
CA PHE A 171 1.52 -14.64 -8.18
C PHE A 171 2.28 -14.68 -9.51
N PRO A 172 1.58 -14.52 -10.66
CA PRO A 172 2.20 -14.55 -11.97
C PRO A 172 3.14 -13.36 -12.19
N ASP A 173 4.18 -13.57 -13.00
CA ASP A 173 5.11 -12.51 -13.39
C ASP A 173 4.54 -11.62 -14.51
N VAL A 174 3.62 -10.74 -14.12
CA VAL A 174 3.14 -9.66 -14.99
C VAL A 174 3.99 -8.42 -14.73
N SER A 175 4.59 -7.87 -15.78
CA SER A 175 5.56 -6.77 -15.68
C SER A 175 5.08 -5.52 -16.39
N SER A 176 5.04 -4.40 -15.66
CA SER A 176 4.75 -3.08 -16.23
C SER A 176 5.72 -2.71 -17.35
N THR A 177 7.00 -3.09 -17.24
CA THR A 177 7.99 -2.82 -18.30
C THR A 177 7.65 -3.54 -19.60
N LYS A 178 7.28 -4.82 -19.53
CA LYS A 178 6.84 -5.59 -20.71
C LYS A 178 5.59 -4.96 -21.32
N ILE A 179 4.62 -4.55 -20.50
CA ILE A 179 3.39 -3.87 -20.94
C ILE A 179 3.71 -2.57 -21.68
N ARG A 180 4.59 -1.71 -21.16
CA ARG A 180 4.99 -0.47 -21.85
C ARG A 180 5.60 -0.75 -23.22
N MET A 181 6.44 -1.80 -23.34
CA MET A 181 7.03 -2.21 -24.61
C MET A 181 6.00 -2.76 -25.61
N MET A 182 4.99 -3.48 -25.14
CA MET A 182 3.89 -3.96 -25.98
C MET A 182 3.08 -2.78 -26.53
N VAL A 183 2.72 -1.82 -25.66
CA VAL A 183 1.97 -0.63 -26.07
C VAL A 183 2.75 0.22 -27.08
N SER A 184 4.06 0.39 -26.90
CA SER A 184 4.89 1.16 -27.85
C SER A 184 5.00 0.51 -29.24
N ARG A 185 4.70 -0.78 -29.35
CA ARG A 185 4.63 -1.55 -30.60
C ARG A 185 3.21 -1.66 -31.17
N GLY A 186 2.22 -1.05 -30.53
CA GLY A 186 0.82 -1.18 -30.91
C GLY A 186 0.20 -2.55 -30.63
N GLU A 187 0.83 -3.35 -29.77
CA GLU A 187 0.31 -4.67 -29.38
C GLU A 187 -0.86 -4.53 -28.39
N ASP A 188 -1.76 -5.52 -28.38
CA ASP A 188 -2.88 -5.55 -27.45
C ASP A 188 -2.45 -5.99 -26.05
N VAL A 189 -2.95 -5.29 -25.03
CA VAL A 189 -2.66 -5.53 -23.61
C VAL A 189 -3.94 -5.71 -22.79
N SER A 190 -5.10 -5.95 -23.45
CA SER A 190 -6.41 -6.15 -22.82
C SER A 190 -6.44 -7.20 -21.72
N ASP A 191 -5.61 -8.23 -21.87
CA ASP A 191 -5.58 -9.38 -20.96
C ASP A 191 -4.66 -9.15 -19.75
N LEU A 192 -3.84 -8.09 -19.80
CA LEU A 192 -2.85 -7.77 -18.77
C LEU A 192 -3.23 -6.54 -17.95
N VAL A 193 -4.02 -5.62 -18.52
CA VAL A 193 -4.27 -4.29 -17.95
C VAL A 193 -5.77 -4.06 -17.76
N PRO A 194 -6.24 -3.55 -16.60
CA PRO A 194 -7.66 -3.21 -16.41
C PRO A 194 -8.18 -2.28 -17.51
N LYS A 195 -9.39 -2.56 -18.03
CA LYS A 195 -10.00 -1.82 -19.16
C LYS A 195 -10.00 -0.30 -18.96
N GLY A 196 -10.26 0.18 -17.74
CA GLY A 196 -10.24 1.61 -17.42
C GLY A 196 -8.84 2.23 -17.56
N VAL A 197 -7.80 1.49 -17.17
CA VAL A 197 -6.39 1.92 -17.31
C VAL A 197 -6.01 2.00 -18.78
N ILE A 198 -6.42 1.05 -19.62
CA ILE A 198 -6.18 1.09 -21.08
C ILE A 198 -6.79 2.36 -21.71
N LYS A 199 -7.99 2.76 -21.28
CA LYS A 199 -8.61 4.02 -21.74
C LYS A 199 -7.77 5.24 -21.36
N ILE A 200 -7.19 5.26 -20.16
CA ILE A 200 -6.31 6.36 -19.71
C ILE A 200 -5.02 6.38 -20.52
N ILE A 201 -4.38 5.22 -20.73
CA ILE A 201 -3.17 5.08 -21.54
C ILE A 201 -3.40 5.69 -22.93
N ARG A 202 -4.50 5.31 -23.60
CA ARG A 202 -4.86 5.85 -24.92
C ARG A 202 -5.17 7.34 -24.88
N LYS A 203 -6.01 7.78 -23.93
CA LYS A 203 -6.42 9.18 -23.78
C LYS A 203 -5.24 10.12 -23.54
N ARG A 204 -4.25 9.69 -22.76
CA ARG A 204 -3.07 10.49 -22.40
C ARG A 204 -1.87 10.25 -23.31
N GLY A 205 -1.98 9.40 -24.33
CA GLY A 205 -0.88 9.06 -25.23
C GLY A 205 0.32 8.44 -24.52
N LEU A 206 0.10 7.67 -23.45
CA LEU A 206 1.19 7.08 -22.67
C LEU A 206 1.80 5.90 -23.41
N TYR A 207 3.13 5.78 -23.33
CA TYR A 207 3.93 4.66 -23.86
C TYR A 207 3.93 4.49 -25.38
N ALA A 208 3.14 5.27 -26.12
CA ALA A 208 3.21 5.33 -27.57
C ALA A 208 4.51 6.04 -28.00
N ASN A 209 5.10 5.60 -29.11
CA ASN A 209 6.20 6.32 -29.77
C ASN A 209 5.66 7.48 -30.61
#